data_AF-A0A0M4RTN4-F1
#
_entry.id   AF-A0A0M4RTN4-F1
#
_cell.length_a   1.000
_cell.length_b   1.000
_cell.length_c   1.000
_cell.angle_alpha   90.00
_cell.angle_beta   90.00
_cell.angle_gamma   90.00
#
_symmetry.space_group_name_H-M   'P 1'
#
loop_
_entity.id
_entity.type
_entity.pdbx_description
1 polymer ?
#
loop_
_entity_poly.entity_id
_entity_poly.type
_entity_poly.pdbx_seq_one_letter_code
_entity_poly.pdbx_strand_id
1 'polypeptide(L)'
;MKKIGFIILLTLSFLLLTNCNKNENKNPKIKFSDDTYKLFEEFTENKKDIIKKLKTLNKEEANKLYEQYAEDNENILYKIGEATEKFLDNIYYGPAEEQFTEKDWNDTNKILNKYDLELWDVGEGMVTIRELPHLYYDIFKDYVTDDYKEYLKIWAKDDEELYQADAGLCITFEELGDRIARWENFLNKFPNSTLKSKVTALLNSYREDYILGMDNTPTIDGGYDNVPITIYEEAKKEYDRFMKKYPNSPTVELIKYFLKNYQNKNIHELIRCKIIEKFEKDPFVDVFSETLGKMIVIQGNYLKYILGEKDWNVNITDGYIYSGEEKYPIQILGTSILNSDETSTWVWAWKNSDIFNGDLLSLIYDVHGLGMDLKLCTFINSELKITDEVNGSILSTIACGILSENLAFDKIAYTEAGGVVFYAVKDLPNKVFSSSVDAGVFMDITLNCINLYNLNHKLFIESFLKQNKTKYKWQGDTIIADFGKDGELKIDFEKVEDKLVLKEINFNEVK
;
A
#
# COMPACT_ATOMS: atom_id res chain seq x y z
N MET A 1 -20.65 -13.40 -79.06
CA MET A 1 -19.79 -14.32 -78.28
C MET A 1 -18.70 -13.51 -77.59
N LYS A 2 -18.50 -13.84 -76.30
CA LYS A 2 -17.63 -13.32 -75.24
C LYS A 2 -16.39 -12.48 -75.61
N LYS A 3 -16.17 -11.41 -74.82
CA LYS A 3 -14.82 -11.00 -74.36
C LYS A 3 -14.84 -10.85 -72.83
N ILE A 4 -13.83 -11.47 -72.22
CA ILE A 4 -13.56 -11.56 -70.78
C ILE A 4 -12.71 -10.34 -70.37
N GLY A 5 -13.11 -9.68 -69.29
CA GLY A 5 -12.36 -8.57 -68.66
C GLY A 5 -11.51 -9.08 -67.50
N PHE A 6 -10.29 -8.57 -67.46
CA PHE A 6 -9.23 -8.81 -66.48
C PHE A 6 -9.52 -8.06 -65.17
N ILE A 7 -9.48 -8.77 -64.04
CA ILE A 7 -9.35 -8.20 -62.69
C ILE A 7 -8.03 -8.72 -62.16
N ILE A 8 -7.13 -7.82 -61.71
CA ILE A 8 -6.15 -8.01 -60.64
C ILE A 8 -5.28 -6.73 -60.56
N LEU A 9 -4.92 -6.38 -59.32
CA LEU A 9 -3.92 -5.40 -58.84
C LEU A 9 -4.37 -3.96 -58.52
N LEU A 10 -4.87 -3.78 -57.29
CA LEU A 10 -4.84 -2.49 -56.57
C LEU A 10 -4.85 -2.74 -55.04
N THR A 11 -3.87 -3.51 -54.55
CA THR A 11 -3.62 -3.71 -53.10
C THR A 11 -2.13 -3.67 -52.74
N LEU A 12 -1.32 -2.94 -53.52
CA LEU A 12 0.12 -2.82 -53.32
C LEU A 12 0.61 -1.37 -53.13
N SER A 13 -0.23 -0.48 -52.62
CA SER A 13 0.13 0.93 -52.38
C SER A 13 0.16 1.37 -50.91
N PHE A 14 -0.22 0.52 -49.95
CA PHE A 14 -0.17 0.87 -48.52
C PHE A 14 1.13 0.45 -47.80
N LEU A 15 1.84 -0.56 -48.31
CA LEU A 15 3.13 -1.03 -47.75
C LEU A 15 4.36 -0.23 -48.19
N LEU A 16 4.20 0.69 -49.15
CA LEU A 16 5.30 1.55 -49.63
C LEU A 16 5.31 2.94 -48.99
N LEU A 17 4.29 3.29 -48.20
CA LEU A 17 4.23 4.57 -47.48
C LEU A 17 4.81 4.49 -46.05
N THR A 18 4.92 3.31 -45.44
CA THR A 18 5.49 3.14 -44.10
C THR A 18 7.04 3.10 -44.10
N ASN A 19 7.67 2.87 -45.25
CA ASN A 19 9.13 2.79 -45.34
C ASN A 19 9.81 4.14 -45.69
N CYS A 20 9.05 5.21 -45.94
CA CYS A 20 9.61 6.51 -46.32
C CYS A 20 9.83 7.49 -45.15
N ASN A 21 9.34 7.21 -43.93
CA ASN A 21 9.55 8.09 -42.77
C ASN A 21 10.69 7.64 -41.82
N LYS A 22 11.28 6.45 -42.02
CA LYS A 22 12.34 5.93 -41.14
C LYS A 22 13.69 6.67 -41.24
N ASN A 23 13.88 7.52 -42.26
CA ASN A 23 15.17 8.12 -42.61
C ASN A 23 15.24 9.66 -42.53
N GLU A 24 14.30 10.34 -41.87
CA GLU A 24 14.37 11.81 -41.73
C GLU A 24 15.27 12.29 -40.58
N ASN A 25 15.73 11.40 -39.70
CA ASN A 25 16.42 11.84 -38.50
C ASN A 25 17.94 11.97 -38.72
N LYS A 26 18.42 13.22 -38.76
CA LYS A 26 19.84 13.55 -38.99
C LYS A 26 20.72 13.37 -37.75
N ASN A 27 20.14 13.02 -36.59
CA ASN A 27 20.89 12.87 -35.36
C ASN A 27 21.39 11.43 -35.18
N PRO A 28 22.70 11.16 -35.27
CA PRO A 28 23.24 9.80 -35.18
C PRO A 28 23.15 9.16 -33.79
N LYS A 29 22.85 9.95 -32.74
CA LYS A 29 22.68 9.43 -31.37
C LYS A 29 21.33 8.76 -31.14
N ILE A 30 20.33 9.06 -31.97
CA ILE A 30 18.98 8.53 -31.83
C ILE A 30 18.90 7.19 -32.55
N LYS A 31 18.99 6.08 -31.80
CA LYS A 31 19.13 4.72 -32.33
C LYS A 31 18.01 3.78 -31.84
N PHE A 32 16.75 4.12 -32.11
CA PHE A 32 15.64 3.21 -31.85
C PHE A 32 15.67 2.00 -32.80
N SER A 33 15.39 0.82 -32.26
CA SER A 33 15.31 -0.41 -33.05
C SER A 33 14.00 -0.48 -33.85
N ASP A 34 13.94 -1.35 -34.87
CA ASP A 34 12.68 -1.61 -35.58
C ASP A 34 11.58 -2.14 -34.64
N ASP A 35 11.95 -2.92 -33.62
CA ASP A 35 11.01 -3.44 -32.64
C ASP A 35 10.50 -2.33 -31.70
N THR A 36 11.37 -1.38 -31.33
CA THR A 36 10.98 -0.17 -30.59
C THR A 36 9.95 0.65 -31.38
N TYR A 37 10.19 0.89 -32.68
CA TYR A 37 9.22 1.60 -33.52
C TYR A 37 7.88 0.87 -33.64
N LYS A 38 7.86 -0.46 -33.68
CA LYS A 38 6.61 -1.23 -33.65
C LYS A 38 5.82 -1.00 -32.36
N LEU A 39 6.50 -0.91 -31.22
CA LEU A 39 5.85 -0.59 -29.94
C LEU A 39 5.27 0.83 -29.93
N PHE A 40 5.98 1.82 -30.49
CA PHE A 40 5.44 3.18 -30.66
C PHE A 40 4.21 3.22 -31.57
N GLU A 41 4.24 2.46 -32.67
CA GLU A 41 3.11 2.29 -33.58
C GLU A 41 1.93 1.58 -32.90
N GLU A 42 2.18 0.52 -32.12
CA GLU A 42 1.19 -0.19 -31.32
C GLU A 42 0.48 0.76 -30.33
N PHE A 43 1.24 1.57 -29.59
CA PHE A 43 0.71 2.59 -28.69
C PHE A 43 -0.25 3.56 -29.42
N THR A 44 0.15 4.02 -30.61
CA THR A 44 -0.65 4.94 -31.43
C THR A 44 -1.89 4.28 -32.05
N GLU A 45 -1.79 3.03 -32.49
CA GLU A 45 -2.94 2.31 -33.06
C GLU A 45 -3.98 1.99 -31.99
N ASN A 46 -3.55 1.62 -30.77
CA ASN A 46 -4.45 1.38 -29.65
C ASN A 46 -5.29 2.63 -29.35
N LYS A 47 -4.67 3.82 -29.33
CA LYS A 47 -5.39 5.10 -29.21
C LYS A 47 -6.53 5.26 -30.23
N LYS A 48 -6.33 4.85 -31.49
CA LYS A 48 -7.37 4.97 -32.53
C LYS A 48 -8.56 4.04 -32.26
N ASP A 49 -8.30 2.83 -31.77
CA ASP A 49 -9.36 1.89 -31.40
C ASP A 49 -10.18 2.40 -30.20
N ILE A 50 -9.52 2.98 -29.18
CA ILE A 50 -10.18 3.63 -28.04
C ILE A 50 -11.10 4.76 -28.50
N ILE A 51 -10.60 5.67 -29.34
CA ILE A 51 -11.40 6.79 -29.89
C ILE A 51 -12.63 6.26 -30.65
N LYS A 52 -12.52 5.12 -31.34
CA LYS A 52 -13.65 4.50 -32.04
C LYS A 52 -14.68 3.93 -31.05
N LYS A 53 -14.23 3.21 -30.03
CA LYS A 53 -15.09 2.63 -28.98
C LYS A 53 -15.86 3.71 -28.21
N LEU A 54 -15.21 4.81 -27.85
CA LEU A 54 -15.80 5.91 -27.07
C LEU A 54 -17.07 6.50 -27.70
N LYS A 55 -17.19 6.51 -29.03
CA LYS A 55 -18.35 7.08 -29.74
C LYS A 55 -19.67 6.36 -29.47
N THR A 56 -19.64 5.14 -28.96
CA THR A 56 -20.84 4.32 -28.73
C THR A 56 -21.14 4.05 -27.26
N LEU A 57 -20.26 4.44 -26.35
CA LEU A 57 -20.37 4.16 -24.92
C LEU A 57 -21.14 5.26 -24.18
N ASN A 58 -21.79 4.90 -23.06
CA ASN A 58 -22.21 5.87 -22.07
C ASN A 58 -21.01 6.33 -21.20
N LYS A 59 -21.23 7.33 -20.34
CA LYS A 59 -20.16 7.95 -19.55
C LYS A 59 -19.52 6.97 -18.56
N GLU A 60 -20.32 6.14 -17.91
CA GLU A 60 -19.85 5.15 -16.94
C GLU A 60 -19.05 4.02 -17.60
N GLU A 61 -19.45 3.59 -18.80
CA GLU A 61 -18.69 2.67 -19.64
C GLU A 61 -17.39 3.30 -20.14
N ALA A 62 -17.41 4.59 -20.49
CA ALA A 62 -16.21 5.32 -20.90
C ALA A 62 -15.20 5.46 -19.75
N ASN A 63 -15.64 5.65 -18.50
CA ASN A 63 -14.75 5.61 -17.34
C ASN A 63 -14.02 4.26 -17.24
N LYS A 64 -14.75 3.14 -17.36
CA LYS A 64 -14.15 1.80 -17.32
C LYS A 64 -13.16 1.57 -18.46
N LEU A 65 -13.48 2.09 -19.65
CA LEU A 65 -12.57 2.04 -20.80
C LEU A 65 -11.30 2.85 -20.55
N TYR A 66 -11.39 4.00 -19.87
CA TYR A 66 -10.20 4.77 -19.47
C TYR A 66 -9.30 3.97 -18.53
N GLU A 67 -9.85 3.38 -17.46
CA GLU A 67 -9.04 2.63 -16.48
C GLU A 67 -8.32 1.45 -17.16
N GLN A 68 -9.03 0.68 -17.99
CA GLN A 68 -8.43 -0.40 -18.77
C GLN A 68 -7.35 0.12 -19.73
N TYR A 69 -7.62 1.23 -20.41
CA TYR A 69 -6.67 1.79 -21.37
C TYR A 69 -5.40 2.33 -20.71
N ALA A 70 -5.51 2.91 -19.51
CA ALA A 70 -4.35 3.33 -18.72
C ALA A 70 -3.49 2.13 -18.31
N GLU A 71 -4.10 1.02 -17.86
CA GLU A 71 -3.39 -0.23 -17.55
C GLU A 71 -2.75 -0.87 -18.80
N ASP A 72 -3.46 -0.89 -19.93
CA ASP A 72 -2.93 -1.39 -21.20
C ASP A 72 -1.73 -0.55 -21.67
N ASN A 73 -1.78 0.77 -21.50
CA ASN A 73 -0.67 1.68 -21.82
C ASN A 73 0.54 1.44 -20.92
N GLU A 74 0.35 1.24 -19.60
CA GLU A 74 1.44 0.90 -18.67
C GLU A 74 2.20 -0.35 -19.13
N ASN A 75 1.48 -1.38 -19.57
CA ASN A 75 2.07 -2.61 -20.11
C ASN A 75 2.90 -2.37 -21.40
N ILE A 76 2.48 -1.44 -22.26
CA ILE A 76 3.20 -1.10 -23.49
C ILE A 76 4.43 -0.24 -23.16
N LEU A 77 4.30 0.71 -22.25
CA LEU A 77 5.39 1.57 -21.77
C LEU A 77 6.47 0.73 -21.08
N TYR A 78 6.09 -0.29 -20.31
CA TYR A 78 7.03 -1.25 -19.73
C TYR A 78 7.87 -1.94 -20.82
N LYS A 79 7.23 -2.46 -21.89
CA LYS A 79 7.93 -3.08 -23.03
C LYS A 79 8.81 -2.08 -23.78
N ILE A 80 8.37 -0.83 -23.90
CA ILE A 80 9.19 0.25 -24.49
C ILE A 80 10.43 0.45 -23.62
N GLY A 81 10.28 0.54 -22.30
CA GLY A 81 11.36 0.64 -21.33
C GLY A 81 12.39 -0.50 -21.53
N GLU A 82 11.95 -1.76 -21.51
CA GLU A 82 12.84 -2.91 -21.76
C GLU A 82 13.55 -2.83 -23.12
N ALA A 83 12.82 -2.45 -24.19
CA ALA A 83 13.39 -2.33 -25.53
C ALA A 83 14.32 -1.13 -25.70
N THR A 84 14.29 -0.16 -24.78
CA THR A 84 15.06 1.10 -24.86
C THR A 84 16.04 1.31 -23.71
N GLU A 85 16.13 0.39 -22.74
CA GLU A 85 16.99 0.47 -21.55
C GLU A 85 18.40 1.00 -21.87
N LYS A 86 19.14 0.30 -22.74
CA LYS A 86 20.49 0.70 -23.13
C LYS A 86 20.54 2.07 -23.81
N PHE A 87 19.53 2.43 -24.60
CA PHE A 87 19.47 3.74 -25.23
C PHE A 87 19.27 4.84 -24.18
N LEU A 88 18.38 4.62 -23.21
CA LEU A 88 18.06 5.55 -22.14
C LEU A 88 19.24 5.71 -21.17
N ASP A 89 19.89 4.63 -20.75
CA ASP A 89 21.10 4.68 -19.92
C ASP A 89 22.21 5.50 -20.59
N ASN A 90 22.37 5.34 -21.90
CA ASN A 90 23.42 6.02 -22.65
C ASN A 90 23.22 7.53 -22.75
N ILE A 91 22.01 8.06 -22.45
CA ILE A 91 21.74 9.50 -22.40
C ILE A 91 22.68 10.19 -21.42
N TYR A 92 22.89 9.60 -20.24
CA TYR A 92 23.77 10.17 -19.20
C TYR A 92 25.05 9.34 -18.96
N TYR A 93 25.01 8.02 -19.10
CA TYR A 93 26.12 7.12 -18.75
C TYR A 93 26.82 6.49 -19.96
N GLY A 94 26.40 6.85 -21.16
CA GLY A 94 27.03 6.39 -22.39
C GLY A 94 28.42 6.98 -22.60
N PRO A 95 29.17 6.50 -23.61
CA PRO A 95 30.38 7.20 -24.03
C PRO A 95 30.03 8.63 -24.50
N ALA A 96 31.01 9.55 -24.47
CA ALA A 96 30.76 10.99 -24.71
C ALA A 96 30.07 11.29 -26.05
N GLU A 97 30.29 10.46 -27.07
CA GLU A 97 29.63 10.53 -28.38
C GLU A 97 28.16 10.09 -28.38
N GLU A 98 27.69 9.42 -27.35
CA GLU A 98 26.30 8.96 -27.18
C GLU A 98 25.53 9.75 -26.12
N GLN A 99 26.22 10.37 -25.15
CA GLN A 99 25.57 11.25 -24.15
C GLN A 99 24.80 12.39 -24.80
N PHE A 100 23.63 12.71 -24.26
CA PHE A 100 22.74 13.70 -24.86
C PHE A 100 23.12 15.12 -24.49
N THR A 101 23.00 16.00 -25.48
CA THR A 101 22.85 17.44 -25.28
C THR A 101 21.36 17.82 -25.28
N GLU A 102 21.03 19.05 -24.87
CA GLU A 102 19.67 19.58 -24.98
C GLU A 102 19.10 19.47 -26.41
N LYS A 103 19.96 19.62 -27.44
CA LYS A 103 19.56 19.43 -28.83
C LYS A 103 19.18 17.97 -29.13
N ASP A 104 19.94 17.01 -28.59
CA ASP A 104 19.68 15.58 -28.78
C ASP A 104 18.37 15.14 -28.10
N TRP A 105 18.13 15.66 -26.90
CA TRP A 105 16.86 15.51 -26.17
C TRP A 105 15.68 16.04 -26.99
N ASN A 106 15.77 17.30 -27.43
CA ASN A 106 14.73 17.95 -28.22
C ASN A 106 14.48 17.25 -29.57
N ASP A 107 15.52 16.78 -30.24
CA ASP A 107 15.38 16.02 -31.50
C ASP A 107 14.74 14.64 -31.27
N THR A 108 14.99 14.00 -30.13
CA THR A 108 14.33 12.74 -29.75
C THR A 108 12.85 12.96 -29.45
N ASN A 109 12.51 13.99 -28.67
CA ASN A 109 11.11 14.33 -28.40
C ASN A 109 10.33 14.71 -29.66
N LYS A 110 10.95 15.32 -30.68
CA LYS A 110 10.28 15.51 -31.98
C LYS A 110 9.85 14.21 -32.66
N ILE A 111 10.52 13.10 -32.40
CA ILE A 111 10.12 11.78 -32.90
C ILE A 111 9.05 11.20 -32.01
N LEU A 112 9.30 11.12 -30.70
CA LEU A 112 8.39 10.50 -29.74
C LEU A 112 7.02 11.19 -29.73
N ASN A 113 6.98 12.53 -29.85
CA ASN A 113 5.72 13.28 -29.88
C ASN A 113 4.82 12.91 -31.08
N LYS A 114 5.36 12.30 -32.15
CA LYS A 114 4.54 11.77 -33.27
C LYS A 114 3.67 10.59 -32.85
N TYR A 115 4.04 9.95 -31.74
CA TYR A 115 3.39 8.77 -31.16
C TYR A 115 2.73 9.09 -29.81
N ASP A 116 2.58 10.38 -29.47
CA ASP A 116 2.10 10.84 -28.16
C ASP A 116 2.98 10.39 -26.96
N LEU A 117 4.28 10.26 -27.19
CA LEU A 117 5.29 9.88 -26.19
C LEU A 117 6.32 11.01 -26.00
N GLU A 118 7.03 11.01 -24.87
CA GLU A 118 8.17 11.90 -24.60
C GLU A 118 9.25 11.22 -23.75
N LEU A 119 10.48 11.73 -23.84
CA LEU A 119 11.54 11.49 -22.85
C LEU A 119 11.19 12.21 -21.55
N TRP A 120 11.42 11.53 -20.44
CA TRP A 120 11.15 12.04 -19.11
C TRP A 120 12.29 11.71 -18.16
N ASP A 121 12.91 12.74 -17.60
CA ASP A 121 13.94 12.61 -16.58
C ASP A 121 13.25 12.34 -15.24
N VAL A 122 13.52 11.18 -14.64
CA VAL A 122 12.92 10.76 -13.37
C VAL A 122 13.86 11.00 -12.18
N GLY A 123 14.98 11.68 -12.40
CA GLY A 123 16.03 11.93 -11.42
C GLY A 123 17.03 10.78 -11.30
N GLU A 124 18.03 10.96 -10.43
CA GLU A 124 19.17 10.03 -10.26
C GLU A 124 19.90 9.66 -11.56
N GLY A 125 19.81 10.52 -12.59
CA GLY A 125 20.35 10.24 -13.93
C GLY A 125 19.61 9.12 -14.67
N MET A 126 18.37 8.82 -14.29
CA MET A 126 17.50 7.88 -15.00
C MET A 126 16.53 8.62 -15.90
N VAL A 127 16.32 8.07 -17.09
CA VAL A 127 15.38 8.60 -18.09
C VAL A 127 14.44 7.50 -18.52
N THR A 128 13.16 7.83 -18.68
CA THR A 128 12.14 6.93 -19.23
C THR A 128 11.50 7.52 -20.48
N ILE A 129 10.75 6.70 -21.22
CA ILE A 129 9.80 7.14 -22.23
C ILE A 129 8.40 6.95 -21.65
N ARG A 130 7.61 8.03 -21.60
CA ARG A 130 6.24 8.03 -21.09
C ARG A 130 5.27 8.63 -22.10
N GLU A 131 3.97 8.53 -21.83
CA GLU A 131 2.95 9.27 -22.55
C GLU A 131 3.02 10.79 -22.32
N LEU A 132 2.52 11.57 -23.28
CA LEU A 132 2.33 13.00 -23.06
C LEU A 132 1.30 13.25 -21.94
N PRO A 133 1.52 14.22 -21.04
CA PRO A 133 0.69 14.42 -19.84
C PRO A 133 -0.78 14.71 -20.17
N HIS A 134 -1.06 15.34 -21.32
CA HIS A 134 -2.42 15.68 -21.74
C HIS A 134 -3.17 14.55 -22.49
N LEU A 135 -2.52 13.40 -22.76
CA LEU A 135 -3.04 12.33 -23.61
C LEU A 135 -4.46 11.89 -23.23
N TYR A 136 -4.64 11.46 -21.97
CA TYR A 136 -5.91 10.93 -21.51
C TYR A 136 -6.99 12.00 -21.45
N TYR A 137 -6.65 13.22 -20.99
CA TYR A 137 -7.62 14.31 -20.97
C TYR A 137 -8.14 14.61 -22.37
N ASP A 138 -7.27 14.70 -23.38
CA ASP A 138 -7.69 15.01 -24.73
C ASP A 138 -8.56 13.94 -25.40
N ILE A 139 -8.32 12.67 -25.09
CA ILE A 139 -9.12 11.56 -25.61
C ILE A 139 -10.48 11.50 -24.92
N PHE A 140 -10.54 11.66 -23.59
CA PHE A 140 -11.70 11.27 -22.79
C PHE A 140 -12.59 12.43 -22.32
N LYS A 141 -12.12 13.69 -22.30
CA LYS A 141 -12.82 14.84 -21.68
C LYS A 141 -14.28 15.07 -22.08
N ASP A 142 -14.71 14.60 -23.25
CA ASP A 142 -16.08 14.76 -23.76
C ASP A 142 -16.93 13.48 -23.64
N TYR A 143 -16.33 12.37 -23.18
CA TYR A 143 -16.96 11.06 -23.11
C TYR A 143 -17.14 10.54 -21.69
N VAL A 144 -16.33 11.00 -20.73
CA VAL A 144 -16.39 10.52 -19.35
C VAL A 144 -17.35 11.32 -18.48
N THR A 145 -17.60 10.78 -17.28
CA THR A 145 -18.27 11.48 -16.18
C THR A 145 -17.54 12.75 -15.75
N ASP A 146 -18.24 13.67 -15.08
CA ASP A 146 -17.70 14.99 -14.77
C ASP A 146 -16.56 14.93 -13.74
N ASP A 147 -16.58 13.95 -12.83
CA ASP A 147 -15.49 13.65 -11.91
C ASP A 147 -14.27 13.13 -12.67
N TYR A 148 -14.41 12.14 -13.56
CA TYR A 148 -13.27 11.69 -14.38
C TYR A 148 -12.71 12.81 -15.26
N LYS A 149 -13.56 13.66 -15.82
CA LYS A 149 -13.10 14.82 -16.61
C LYS A 149 -12.24 15.78 -15.78
N GLU A 150 -12.67 16.12 -14.56
CA GLU A 150 -11.89 16.99 -13.67
C GLU A 150 -10.60 16.30 -13.20
N TYR A 151 -10.67 15.01 -12.84
CA TYR A 151 -9.51 14.21 -12.46
C TYR A 151 -8.43 14.23 -13.55
N LEU A 152 -8.81 13.91 -14.79
CA LEU A 152 -7.88 13.89 -15.93
C LEU A 152 -7.33 15.27 -16.23
N LYS A 153 -8.11 16.33 -16.04
CA LYS A 153 -7.67 17.71 -16.23
C LYS A 153 -6.62 18.10 -15.20
N ILE A 154 -6.83 17.75 -13.92
CA ILE A 154 -5.86 18.03 -12.86
C ILE A 154 -4.60 17.23 -13.13
N TRP A 155 -4.72 15.92 -13.38
CA TRP A 155 -3.58 15.05 -13.65
C TRP A 155 -2.76 15.52 -14.84
N ALA A 156 -3.41 15.90 -15.95
CA ALA A 156 -2.72 16.43 -17.12
C ALA A 156 -1.90 17.69 -16.84
N LYS A 157 -2.23 18.46 -15.79
CA LYS A 157 -1.45 19.63 -15.37
C LYS A 157 -0.35 19.25 -14.36
N ASP A 158 -0.68 18.43 -13.37
CA ASP A 158 0.26 17.99 -12.34
C ASP A 158 1.41 17.16 -12.93
N ASP A 159 1.13 16.42 -14.02
CA ASP A 159 2.07 15.52 -14.70
C ASP A 159 3.02 16.25 -15.67
N GLU A 160 2.84 17.56 -15.89
CA GLU A 160 3.81 18.39 -16.65
C GLU A 160 5.14 18.59 -15.89
N GLU A 161 5.11 18.47 -14.56
CA GLU A 161 6.27 18.72 -13.70
C GLU A 161 6.40 17.58 -12.68
N LEU A 162 7.55 16.90 -12.71
CA LEU A 162 7.91 15.88 -11.74
C LEU A 162 7.84 16.49 -10.33
N TYR A 163 7.08 15.86 -9.42
CA TYR A 163 6.91 16.42 -8.08
C TYR A 163 8.04 16.03 -7.13
N GLN A 164 8.61 14.82 -7.29
CA GLN A 164 9.69 14.32 -6.47
C GLN A 164 10.66 13.46 -7.30
N ALA A 165 11.93 13.48 -6.89
CA ALA A 165 12.98 12.56 -7.32
C ALA A 165 14.11 12.54 -6.29
N ASP A 166 14.90 11.46 -6.24
CA ASP A 166 16.05 11.34 -5.32
C ASP A 166 15.69 11.76 -3.89
N ALA A 167 14.60 11.19 -3.34
CA ALA A 167 14.08 11.51 -2.00
C ALA A 167 13.96 13.04 -1.70
N GLY A 168 13.61 13.85 -2.70
CA GLY A 168 13.43 15.29 -2.56
C GLY A 168 12.36 15.84 -3.51
N LEU A 169 11.80 17.00 -3.17
CA LEU A 169 10.86 17.71 -4.03
C LEU A 169 11.57 18.32 -5.25
N CYS A 170 11.03 18.05 -6.44
CA CYS A 170 11.43 18.71 -7.69
C CYS A 170 10.61 20.00 -7.95
N ILE A 171 9.54 20.20 -7.20
CA ILE A 171 8.71 21.41 -7.17
C ILE A 171 8.90 22.17 -5.86
N THR A 172 8.43 23.41 -5.81
CA THR A 172 8.41 24.17 -4.55
C THR A 172 7.38 23.58 -3.57
N PHE A 173 7.59 23.77 -2.26
CA PHE A 173 6.56 23.46 -1.26
C PHE A 173 5.25 24.22 -1.54
N GLU A 174 5.32 25.46 -2.04
CA GLU A 174 4.13 26.23 -2.44
C GLU A 174 3.30 25.52 -3.52
N GLU A 175 3.94 24.97 -4.56
CA GLU A 175 3.26 24.20 -5.61
C GLU A 175 2.67 22.90 -5.04
N LEU A 176 3.40 22.18 -4.18
CA LEU A 176 2.87 20.97 -3.53
C LEU A 176 1.63 21.30 -2.68
N GLY A 177 1.66 22.39 -1.91
CA GLY A 177 0.51 22.91 -1.17
C GLY A 177 -0.67 23.25 -2.09
N ASP A 178 -0.41 23.91 -3.22
CA ASP A 178 -1.45 24.24 -4.19
C ASP A 178 -2.05 22.98 -4.85
N ARG A 179 -1.25 21.91 -5.08
CA ARG A 179 -1.73 20.59 -5.52
C ARG A 179 -2.60 19.92 -4.46
N ILE A 180 -2.20 19.93 -3.18
CA ILE A 180 -3.01 19.43 -2.07
C ILE A 180 -4.40 20.08 -2.07
N ALA A 181 -4.45 21.42 -2.11
CA ALA A 181 -5.72 22.16 -2.09
C ALA A 181 -6.61 21.84 -3.31
N ARG A 182 -6.00 21.61 -4.48
CA ARG A 182 -6.68 21.24 -5.72
C ARG A 182 -7.35 19.87 -5.62
N TRP A 183 -6.64 18.87 -5.10
CA TRP A 183 -7.15 17.52 -4.88
C TRP A 183 -8.17 17.43 -3.73
N GLU A 184 -8.01 18.23 -2.68
CA GLU A 184 -9.04 18.39 -1.64
C GLU A 184 -10.35 18.95 -2.23
N ASN A 185 -10.24 19.95 -3.11
CA ASN A 185 -11.41 20.51 -3.78
C ASN A 185 -12.07 19.50 -4.72
N PHE A 186 -11.30 18.63 -5.39
CA PHE A 186 -11.84 17.52 -6.17
C PHE A 186 -12.70 16.58 -5.31
N LEU A 187 -12.18 16.12 -4.16
CA LEU A 187 -12.90 15.22 -3.25
C LEU A 187 -14.16 15.88 -2.66
N ASN A 188 -14.09 17.18 -2.35
CA ASN A 188 -15.25 17.94 -1.87
C ASN A 188 -16.34 18.09 -2.95
N LYS A 189 -15.94 18.29 -4.21
CA LYS A 189 -16.86 18.43 -5.35
C LYS A 189 -17.46 17.08 -5.75
N PHE A 190 -16.72 15.98 -5.61
CA PHE A 190 -17.13 14.63 -6.03
C PHE A 190 -16.98 13.58 -4.92
N PRO A 191 -17.73 13.71 -3.80
CA PRO A 191 -17.56 12.86 -2.61
C PRO A 191 -17.92 11.38 -2.82
N ASN A 192 -18.68 11.08 -3.89
CA ASN A 192 -19.13 9.73 -4.27
C ASN A 192 -18.40 9.19 -5.51
N SER A 193 -17.33 9.87 -5.98
CA SER A 193 -16.54 9.39 -7.12
C SER A 193 -15.89 8.05 -6.79
N THR A 194 -15.83 7.16 -7.79
CA THR A 194 -15.06 5.91 -7.69
C THR A 194 -13.55 6.16 -7.60
N LEU A 195 -13.08 7.36 -7.98
CA LEU A 195 -11.68 7.78 -7.86
C LEU A 195 -11.28 8.21 -6.45
N LYS A 196 -12.23 8.28 -5.50
CA LYS A 196 -12.01 8.79 -4.15
C LYS A 196 -10.84 8.11 -3.44
N SER A 197 -10.74 6.78 -3.49
CA SER A 197 -9.65 6.04 -2.85
C SER A 197 -8.29 6.39 -3.46
N LYS A 198 -8.19 6.37 -4.79
CA LYS A 198 -6.97 6.73 -5.54
C LYS A 198 -6.50 8.16 -5.22
N VAL A 199 -7.41 9.12 -5.27
CA VAL A 199 -7.11 10.53 -4.95
C VAL A 199 -6.74 10.71 -3.48
N THR A 200 -7.41 10.01 -2.56
CA THR A 200 -7.09 10.08 -1.12
C THR A 200 -5.69 9.56 -0.85
N ALA A 201 -5.28 8.45 -1.47
CA ALA A 201 -3.93 7.90 -1.31
C ALA A 201 -2.85 8.88 -1.81
N LEU A 202 -3.03 9.44 -3.02
CA LEU A 202 -2.12 10.48 -3.56
C LEU A 202 -2.02 11.68 -2.61
N LEU A 203 -3.17 12.19 -2.18
CA LEU A 203 -3.25 13.36 -1.31
C LEU A 203 -2.60 13.12 0.05
N ASN A 204 -2.66 11.90 0.58
CA ASN A 204 -2.00 11.55 1.82
C ASN A 204 -0.47 11.48 1.67
N SER A 205 0.05 10.99 0.53
CA SER A 205 1.47 11.11 0.20
C SER A 205 1.90 12.57 0.17
N TYR A 206 1.18 13.41 -0.59
CA TYR A 206 1.47 14.84 -0.66
C TYR A 206 1.45 15.53 0.70
N ARG A 207 0.49 15.19 1.58
CA ARG A 207 0.44 15.72 2.94
C ARG A 207 1.63 15.31 3.78
N GLU A 208 2.07 14.07 3.65
CA GLU A 208 3.24 13.57 4.35
C GLU A 208 4.48 14.33 3.89
N ASP A 209 4.76 14.36 2.59
CA ASP A 209 5.93 15.02 1.99
C ASP A 209 5.92 16.53 2.28
N TYR A 210 4.75 17.15 2.27
CA TYR A 210 4.59 18.58 2.55
C TYR A 210 4.82 18.94 4.04
N ILE A 211 4.40 18.09 4.97
CA ILE A 211 4.47 18.37 6.42
C ILE A 211 5.77 17.89 7.04
N LEU A 212 6.24 16.70 6.65
CA LEU A 212 7.44 16.09 7.20
C LEU A 212 8.68 16.40 6.36
N GLY A 213 8.49 16.77 5.09
CA GLY A 213 9.60 16.89 4.14
C GLY A 213 10.10 15.52 3.70
N MET A 214 11.15 15.55 2.90
CA MET A 214 11.86 14.37 2.42
C MET A 214 13.36 14.52 2.74
N ASP A 215 14.15 13.47 2.58
CA ASP A 215 15.56 13.47 2.97
C ASP A 215 16.37 14.61 2.33
N ASN A 216 16.18 14.86 1.04
CA ASN A 216 16.87 15.92 0.29
C ASN A 216 16.13 17.27 0.30
N THR A 217 14.89 17.31 0.79
CA THR A 217 14.12 18.53 1.01
C THR A 217 13.41 18.48 2.37
N PRO A 218 14.18 18.50 3.48
CA PRO A 218 13.60 18.31 4.81
C PRO A 218 12.83 19.55 5.26
N THR A 219 11.81 19.36 6.10
CA THR A 219 11.08 20.46 6.76
C THR A 219 11.59 20.74 8.18
N ILE A 220 12.32 19.79 8.75
CA ILE A 220 12.91 19.87 10.09
C ILE A 220 14.43 19.62 10.07
N ASP A 221 15.11 20.18 11.06
CA ASP A 221 16.52 19.94 11.36
C ASP A 221 16.68 19.54 12.84
N GLY A 222 17.73 18.80 13.19
CA GLY A 222 17.99 18.30 14.54
C GLY A 222 17.40 16.92 14.83
N GLY A 223 17.35 16.55 16.12
CA GLY A 223 16.91 15.21 16.57
C GLY A 223 18.05 14.20 16.78
N TYR A 224 19.29 14.58 16.46
CA TYR A 224 20.53 13.82 16.67
C TYR A 224 21.44 14.53 17.69
N ASP A 225 22.36 13.81 18.35
CA ASP A 225 23.39 14.38 19.24
C ASP A 225 22.89 15.39 20.29
N ASN A 226 21.67 15.20 20.82
CA ASN A 226 20.98 16.14 21.72
C ASN A 226 20.67 17.53 21.11
N VAL A 227 20.74 17.68 19.78
CA VAL A 227 20.25 18.84 19.05
C VAL A 227 18.73 18.79 19.02
N PRO A 228 18.03 19.81 19.56
CA PRO A 228 16.57 19.86 19.49
C PRO A 228 16.07 19.94 18.05
N ILE A 229 14.94 19.29 17.77
CA ILE A 229 14.28 19.43 16.47
C ILE A 229 13.82 20.89 16.31
N THR A 230 14.07 21.46 15.13
CA THR A 230 13.63 22.79 14.67
C THR A 230 12.99 22.67 13.29
N ILE A 231 12.17 23.65 12.90
CA ILE A 231 11.53 23.67 11.58
C ILE A 231 12.28 24.69 10.70
N TYR A 232 12.57 24.35 9.45
CA TYR A 232 13.18 25.28 8.51
C TYR A 232 12.28 26.50 8.28
N GLU A 233 12.89 27.69 8.22
CA GLU A 233 12.17 28.95 8.06
C GLU A 233 11.36 29.03 6.75
N GLU A 234 11.81 28.33 5.70
CA GLU A 234 11.07 28.20 4.44
C GLU A 234 9.76 27.44 4.63
N ALA A 235 9.83 26.24 5.24
CA ALA A 235 8.65 25.42 5.54
C ALA A 235 7.66 26.18 6.43
N LYS A 236 8.15 26.89 7.46
CA LYS A 236 7.30 27.70 8.35
C LYS A 236 6.55 28.80 7.61
N LYS A 237 7.22 29.54 6.71
CA LYS A 237 6.59 30.58 5.88
C LYS A 237 5.53 29.98 4.96
N GLU A 238 5.82 28.81 4.39
CA GLU A 238 4.88 28.13 3.53
C GLU A 238 3.65 27.63 4.30
N TYR A 239 3.82 27.09 5.51
CA TYR A 239 2.69 26.74 6.38
C TYR A 239 1.82 27.95 6.73
N ASP A 240 2.42 29.10 7.03
CA ASP A 240 1.68 30.35 7.25
C ASP A 240 0.93 30.81 5.98
N ARG A 241 1.56 30.72 4.80
CA ARG A 241 0.93 31.00 3.50
C ARG A 241 -0.27 30.09 3.27
N PHE A 242 -0.09 28.78 3.41
CA PHE A 242 -1.11 27.77 3.16
C PHE A 242 -2.31 27.94 4.10
N MET A 243 -2.08 28.09 5.40
CA MET A 243 -3.15 28.32 6.38
C MET A 243 -3.94 29.60 6.11
N LYS A 244 -3.30 30.64 5.55
CA LYS A 244 -3.96 31.89 5.16
C LYS A 244 -4.73 31.78 3.85
N LYS A 245 -4.15 31.11 2.84
CA LYS A 245 -4.73 30.97 1.49
C LYS A 245 -5.87 29.94 1.46
N TYR A 246 -5.73 28.85 2.22
CA TYR A 246 -6.67 27.73 2.28
C TYR A 246 -7.13 27.44 3.72
N PRO A 247 -7.79 28.38 4.42
CA PRO A 247 -8.12 28.23 5.84
C PRO A 247 -9.08 27.08 6.15
N ASN A 248 -9.85 26.62 5.16
CA ASN A 248 -10.79 25.51 5.27
C ASN A 248 -10.21 24.16 4.81
N SER A 249 -8.94 24.13 4.40
CA SER A 249 -8.28 22.88 4.03
C SER A 249 -8.17 21.96 5.25
N PRO A 250 -8.57 20.68 5.14
CA PRO A 250 -8.32 19.67 6.17
C PRO A 250 -6.84 19.57 6.58
N THR A 251 -5.90 19.89 5.68
CA THR A 251 -4.46 19.89 5.93
C THR A 251 -4.03 20.96 6.94
N VAL A 252 -4.81 22.04 7.13
CA VAL A 252 -4.54 23.06 8.17
C VAL A 252 -4.51 22.45 9.58
N GLU A 253 -5.35 21.46 9.86
CA GLU A 253 -5.34 20.78 11.16
C GLU A 253 -4.04 19.99 11.37
N LEU A 254 -3.56 19.30 10.33
CA LEU A 254 -2.30 18.56 10.38
C LEU A 254 -1.11 19.51 10.59
N ILE A 255 -1.05 20.63 9.86
CA ILE A 255 -0.03 21.67 10.04
C ILE A 255 -0.01 22.17 11.48
N LYS A 256 -1.18 22.52 12.04
CA LYS A 256 -1.28 22.99 13.43
C LYS A 256 -0.83 21.93 14.43
N TYR A 257 -1.18 20.67 14.18
CA TYR A 257 -0.75 19.56 15.01
C TYR A 257 0.78 19.38 14.94
N PHE A 258 1.37 19.43 13.74
CA PHE A 258 2.81 19.37 13.54
C PHE A 258 3.52 20.52 14.25
N LEU A 259 3.12 21.77 14.01
CA LEU A 259 3.72 22.96 14.65
C LEU A 259 3.66 22.94 16.18
N LYS A 260 2.68 22.25 16.77
CA LYS A 260 2.56 22.07 18.21
C LYS A 260 3.48 20.96 18.75
N ASN A 261 3.78 19.95 17.94
CA ASN A 261 4.40 18.70 18.40
C ASN A 261 5.75 18.37 17.76
N TYR A 262 6.30 19.21 16.87
CA TYR A 262 7.51 18.92 16.08
C TYR A 262 8.75 18.55 16.90
N GLN A 263 8.81 18.96 18.17
CA GLN A 263 9.89 18.59 19.09
C GLN A 263 9.81 17.15 19.60
N ASN A 264 8.70 16.45 19.34
CA ASN A 264 8.56 15.04 19.68
C ASN A 264 9.46 14.21 18.75
N LYS A 265 10.32 13.37 19.35
CA LYS A 265 11.22 12.48 18.59
C LYS A 265 10.48 11.55 17.62
N ASN A 266 9.21 11.26 17.90
CA ASN A 266 8.35 10.39 17.09
C ASN A 266 7.38 11.21 16.20
N ILE A 267 7.72 12.45 15.84
CA ILE A 267 6.81 13.32 15.08
C ILE A 267 6.37 12.70 13.74
N HIS A 268 7.27 12.00 13.03
CA HIS A 268 6.93 11.33 11.78
C HIS A 268 5.82 10.29 11.95
N GLU A 269 5.96 9.40 12.95
CA GLU A 269 4.95 8.41 13.34
C GLU A 269 3.61 9.09 13.66
N LEU A 270 3.64 10.12 14.49
CA LEU A 270 2.44 10.83 14.93
C LEU A 270 1.69 11.50 13.77
N ILE A 271 2.40 12.09 12.80
CA ILE A 271 1.78 12.72 11.63
C ILE A 271 1.19 11.67 10.68
N ARG A 272 1.92 10.59 10.40
CA ARG A 272 1.42 9.46 9.60
C ARG A 272 0.13 8.89 10.21
N CYS A 273 0.13 8.60 11.51
CA CYS A 273 -1.05 8.15 12.23
C CYS A 273 -2.20 9.17 12.12
N LYS A 274 -1.91 10.47 12.26
CA LYS A 274 -2.93 11.52 12.16
C LYS A 274 -3.55 11.61 10.76
N ILE A 275 -2.77 11.35 9.71
CA ILE A 275 -3.26 11.28 8.33
C ILE A 275 -4.18 10.07 8.17
N ILE A 276 -3.75 8.90 8.63
CA ILE A 276 -4.53 7.65 8.55
C ILE A 276 -5.86 7.79 9.31
N GLU A 277 -5.83 8.20 10.58
CA GLU A 277 -7.02 8.41 11.41
C GLU A 277 -8.04 9.37 10.79
N LYS A 278 -7.56 10.39 10.06
CA LYS A 278 -8.40 11.47 9.54
C LYS A 278 -8.94 11.19 8.15
N PHE A 279 -8.18 10.51 7.29
CA PHE A 279 -8.49 10.39 5.86
C PHE A 279 -8.61 8.95 5.37
N GLU A 280 -8.16 7.98 6.14
CA GLU A 280 -8.23 6.56 5.80
C GLU A 280 -9.09 5.80 6.82
N LYS A 281 -9.34 4.53 6.52
CA LYS A 281 -9.92 3.60 7.49
C LYS A 281 -8.76 2.92 8.19
N ASP A 282 -8.66 3.05 9.52
CA ASP A 282 -7.71 2.25 10.30
C ASP A 282 -7.98 0.77 10.05
N PRO A 283 -7.02 0.02 9.48
CA PRO A 283 -7.22 -1.38 9.13
C PRO A 283 -7.07 -2.31 10.35
N PHE A 284 -6.86 -1.80 11.56
CA PHE A 284 -6.66 -2.59 12.78
C PHE A 284 -7.67 -3.73 12.96
N VAL A 285 -8.98 -3.43 12.87
CA VAL A 285 -10.03 -4.44 13.02
C VAL A 285 -9.96 -5.49 11.92
N ASP A 286 -9.65 -5.08 10.69
CA ASP A 286 -9.56 -5.98 9.55
C ASP A 286 -8.33 -6.91 9.70
N VAL A 287 -7.16 -6.37 10.03
CA VAL A 287 -5.93 -7.16 10.27
C VAL A 287 -6.08 -8.09 11.48
N PHE A 288 -6.71 -7.62 12.56
CA PHE A 288 -7.02 -8.47 13.71
C PHE A 288 -7.96 -9.62 13.32
N SER A 289 -8.99 -9.33 12.52
CA SER A 289 -9.92 -10.34 12.01
C SER A 289 -9.20 -11.39 11.17
N GLU A 290 -8.26 -11.01 10.31
CA GLU A 290 -7.52 -11.96 9.47
C GLU A 290 -6.56 -12.86 10.27
N THR A 291 -6.01 -12.36 11.37
CA THR A 291 -4.96 -13.05 12.14
C THR A 291 -5.52 -13.93 13.26
N LEU A 292 -6.65 -13.54 13.86
CA LEU A 292 -7.18 -14.14 15.08
C LEU A 292 -7.44 -15.64 14.98
N GLY A 293 -8.09 -16.12 13.92
CA GLY A 293 -8.50 -17.53 13.78
C GLY A 293 -7.32 -18.51 13.89
N LYS A 294 -6.28 -18.31 13.04
CA LYS A 294 -5.02 -19.05 13.10
C LYS A 294 -4.36 -18.94 14.47
N MET A 295 -4.31 -17.74 15.05
CA MET A 295 -3.61 -17.55 16.33
C MET A 295 -4.33 -18.23 17.50
N ILE A 296 -5.66 -18.30 17.52
CA ILE A 296 -6.40 -19.07 18.53
C ILE A 296 -6.02 -20.55 18.47
N VAL A 297 -5.95 -21.13 17.27
CA VAL A 297 -5.55 -22.55 17.11
C VAL A 297 -4.10 -22.77 17.55
N ILE A 298 -3.18 -21.88 17.15
CA ILE A 298 -1.77 -21.95 17.53
C ILE A 298 -1.61 -21.84 19.05
N GLN A 299 -2.27 -20.88 19.69
CA GLN A 299 -2.21 -20.68 21.13
C GLN A 299 -2.81 -21.86 21.91
N GLY A 300 -3.92 -22.43 21.42
CA GLY A 300 -4.50 -23.65 21.99
C GLY A 300 -3.55 -24.85 21.89
N ASN A 301 -2.88 -25.02 20.75
CA ASN A 301 -1.88 -26.07 20.56
C ASN A 301 -0.61 -25.83 21.38
N TYR A 302 -0.18 -24.59 21.53
CA TYR A 302 0.95 -24.20 22.37
C TYR A 302 0.67 -24.57 23.83
N LEU A 303 -0.51 -24.20 24.34
CA LEU A 303 -0.98 -24.59 25.67
C LEU A 303 -1.02 -26.11 25.82
N LYS A 304 -1.60 -26.82 24.85
CA LYS A 304 -1.78 -28.28 24.92
C LYS A 304 -0.48 -29.06 24.85
N TYR A 305 0.44 -28.68 23.97
CA TYR A 305 1.58 -29.51 23.60
C TYR A 305 2.92 -29.09 24.20
N ILE A 306 3.02 -27.85 24.69
CA ILE A 306 4.26 -27.27 25.21
C ILE A 306 4.10 -26.91 26.68
N LEU A 307 3.12 -26.07 27.02
CA LEU A 307 2.89 -25.65 28.40
C LEU A 307 2.37 -26.83 29.24
N GLY A 308 1.19 -27.37 28.89
CA GLY A 308 0.57 -28.48 29.61
C GLY A 308 0.51 -28.24 31.12
N GLU A 309 0.98 -29.21 31.90
CA GLU A 309 1.14 -29.11 33.37
C GLU A 309 2.60 -28.82 33.78
N LYS A 310 3.46 -28.42 32.85
CA LYS A 310 4.89 -28.17 33.13
C LYS A 310 5.10 -26.78 33.75
N ASP A 311 6.03 -26.71 34.70
CA ASP A 311 6.48 -25.45 35.28
C ASP A 311 7.55 -24.79 34.39
N TRP A 312 7.10 -23.87 33.53
CA TRP A 312 7.98 -23.09 32.66
C TRP A 312 8.56 -21.87 33.37
N ASN A 313 9.86 -21.64 33.15
CA ASN A 313 10.58 -20.45 33.60
C ASN A 313 10.99 -19.61 32.39
N VAL A 314 11.10 -18.29 32.58
CA VAL A 314 11.50 -17.34 31.53
C VAL A 314 12.81 -16.69 31.94
N ASN A 315 13.82 -16.78 31.08
CA ASN A 315 15.06 -16.04 31.22
C ASN A 315 15.13 -15.00 30.10
N ILE A 316 14.74 -13.77 30.43
CA ILE A 316 14.73 -12.65 29.48
C ILE A 316 16.15 -12.28 29.08
N THR A 317 17.11 -12.27 30.01
CA THR A 317 18.49 -11.87 29.76
C THR A 317 19.14 -12.74 28.69
N ASP A 318 18.95 -14.06 28.78
CA ASP A 318 19.53 -15.00 27.84
C ASP A 318 18.58 -15.38 26.69
N GLY A 319 17.34 -14.86 26.68
CA GLY A 319 16.42 -15.00 25.56
C GLY A 319 15.76 -16.36 25.39
N TYR A 320 15.29 -17.00 26.47
CA TYR A 320 14.56 -18.27 26.34
C TYR A 320 13.52 -18.54 27.43
N ILE A 321 12.55 -19.40 27.11
CA ILE A 321 11.76 -20.15 28.10
C ILE A 321 12.32 -21.55 28.27
N TYR A 322 12.21 -22.13 29.46
CA TYR A 322 12.69 -23.49 29.73
C TYR A 322 11.87 -24.22 30.81
N SER A 323 11.85 -25.55 30.70
CA SER A 323 11.31 -26.46 31.70
C SER A 323 12.14 -27.76 31.68
N GLY A 324 12.95 -27.98 32.71
CA GLY A 324 13.92 -29.08 32.72
C GLY A 324 14.99 -28.88 31.63
N GLU A 325 15.14 -29.85 30.73
CA GLU A 325 16.08 -29.78 29.59
C GLU A 325 15.46 -29.13 28.34
N GLU A 326 14.13 -28.99 28.28
CA GLU A 326 13.45 -28.35 27.16
C GLU A 326 13.62 -26.83 27.24
N LYS A 327 13.97 -26.22 26.10
CA LYS A 327 14.25 -24.79 26.00
C LYS A 327 13.84 -24.27 24.62
N TYR A 328 13.21 -23.09 24.58
CA TYR A 328 12.79 -22.42 23.35
C TYR A 328 13.21 -20.95 23.37
N PRO A 329 13.79 -20.42 22.27
CA PRO A 329 14.16 -19.01 22.20
C PRO A 329 12.95 -18.08 22.25
N ILE A 330 13.15 -16.86 22.72
CA ILE A 330 12.12 -15.81 22.72
C ILE A 330 12.57 -14.54 21.99
N GLN A 331 11.59 -13.72 21.60
CA GLN A 331 11.76 -12.33 21.15
C GLN A 331 10.77 -11.46 21.90
N ILE A 332 11.19 -10.27 22.36
CA ILE A 332 10.31 -9.41 23.16
C ILE A 332 9.39 -8.64 22.23
N LEU A 333 8.08 -8.68 22.52
CA LEU A 333 7.06 -7.95 21.77
C LEU A 333 6.84 -6.58 22.38
N GLY A 334 6.64 -6.52 23.69
CA GLY A 334 6.38 -5.26 24.36
C GLY A 334 6.06 -5.45 25.83
N THR A 335 5.74 -4.34 26.48
CA THR A 335 5.46 -4.29 27.90
C THR A 335 4.15 -3.57 28.17
N SER A 336 3.38 -4.08 29.12
CA SER A 336 2.24 -3.39 29.71
C SER A 336 2.67 -2.85 31.07
N ILE A 337 2.57 -1.55 31.28
CA ILE A 337 3.00 -0.87 32.50
C ILE A 337 1.76 -0.27 33.17
N LEU A 338 1.56 -0.56 34.46
CA LEU A 338 0.49 0.05 35.25
C LEU A 338 0.89 1.49 35.64
N ASN A 339 0.05 2.44 35.27
CA ASN A 339 0.22 3.85 35.59
C ASN A 339 -0.34 4.17 36.98
N SER A 340 0.05 5.33 37.52
CA SER A 340 -0.43 5.81 38.83
C SER A 340 -1.93 6.11 38.89
N ASP A 341 -2.58 6.29 37.73
CA ASP A 341 -4.02 6.51 37.61
C ASP A 341 -4.82 5.21 37.39
N GLU A 342 -4.20 4.06 37.68
CA GLU A 342 -4.75 2.72 37.51
C GLU A 342 -5.04 2.32 36.05
N THR A 343 -4.66 3.15 35.07
CA THR A 343 -4.65 2.76 33.66
C THR A 343 -3.36 2.02 33.31
N SER A 344 -3.34 1.29 32.19
CA SER A 344 -2.11 0.66 31.71
C SER A 344 -1.69 1.24 30.36
N THR A 345 -0.37 1.35 30.17
CA THR A 345 0.25 1.77 28.90
C THR A 345 0.96 0.57 28.29
N TRP A 346 0.70 0.32 27.01
CA TRP A 346 1.51 -0.57 26.20
C TRP A 346 2.71 0.19 25.63
N VAL A 347 3.89 -0.39 25.74
CA VAL A 347 5.13 0.11 25.14
C VAL A 347 5.74 -1.00 24.29
N TRP A 348 5.91 -0.73 23.00
CA TRP A 348 6.55 -1.68 22.10
C TRP A 348 8.04 -1.85 22.41
N ALA A 349 8.56 -3.06 22.23
CA ALA A 349 9.92 -3.38 22.67
C ALA A 349 11.01 -2.61 21.90
N TRP A 350 10.77 -2.20 20.65
CA TRP A 350 11.73 -1.37 19.89
C TRP A 350 12.01 -0.02 20.55
N LYS A 351 11.06 0.54 21.32
CA LYS A 351 11.27 1.78 22.08
C LYS A 351 12.25 1.57 23.24
N ASN A 352 12.32 0.35 23.76
CA ASN A 352 13.10 -0.02 24.92
C ASN A 352 14.40 -0.75 24.50
N SER A 353 14.99 -0.35 23.36
CA SER A 353 16.24 -0.93 22.85
C SER A 353 17.42 -0.79 23.82
N ASP A 354 17.37 0.21 24.70
CA ASP A 354 18.38 0.42 25.75
C ASP A 354 18.22 -0.54 26.94
N ILE A 355 17.05 -1.18 27.07
CA ILE A 355 16.69 -2.06 28.19
C ILE A 355 16.89 -3.53 27.82
N PHE A 356 16.47 -3.92 26.62
CA PHE A 356 16.57 -5.29 26.14
C PHE A 356 17.85 -5.53 25.35
N ASN A 357 18.37 -6.75 25.42
CA ASN A 357 19.43 -7.17 24.50
C ASN A 357 18.89 -7.06 23.06
N GLY A 358 19.64 -6.38 22.17
CA GLY A 358 19.24 -6.15 20.78
C GLY A 358 18.93 -7.43 20.00
N ASP A 359 19.56 -8.55 20.35
CA ASP A 359 19.28 -9.87 19.76
C ASP A 359 17.84 -10.35 20.00
N LEU A 360 17.13 -9.76 20.98
CA LEU A 360 15.75 -10.08 21.33
C LEU A 360 14.71 -9.20 20.61
N LEU A 361 15.17 -8.26 19.78
CA LEU A 361 14.34 -7.22 19.18
C LEU A 361 14.20 -7.35 17.66
N SER A 362 14.89 -8.29 17.03
CA SER A 362 14.83 -8.47 15.56
C SER A 362 13.39 -8.58 15.06
N LEU A 363 12.58 -9.43 15.69
CA LEU A 363 11.18 -9.66 15.33
C LEU A 363 10.34 -8.39 15.47
N ILE A 364 10.61 -7.56 16.46
CA ILE A 364 9.76 -6.40 16.74
C ILE A 364 10.05 -5.25 15.77
N TYR A 365 11.26 -5.18 15.21
CA TYR A 365 11.56 -4.27 14.10
C TYR A 365 10.83 -4.68 12.82
N ASP A 366 10.75 -5.98 12.52
CA ASP A 366 9.98 -6.48 11.38
C ASP A 366 8.47 -6.18 11.54
N VAL A 367 7.95 -6.37 12.76
CA VAL A 367 6.55 -6.03 13.09
C VAL A 367 6.30 -4.52 12.95
N HIS A 368 7.24 -3.68 13.33
CA HIS A 368 7.13 -2.23 13.16
C HIS A 368 7.10 -1.84 11.68
N GLY A 369 7.99 -2.41 10.85
CA GLY A 369 8.00 -2.20 9.41
C GLY A 369 6.69 -2.64 8.74
N LEU A 370 6.21 -3.85 9.05
CA LEU A 370 4.91 -4.32 8.56
C LEU A 370 3.75 -3.45 9.07
N GLY A 371 3.84 -2.93 10.29
CA GLY A 371 2.89 -1.96 10.84
C GLY A 371 2.79 -0.68 10.01
N MET A 372 3.93 -0.17 9.53
CA MET A 372 3.99 0.96 8.62
C MET A 372 3.37 0.62 7.26
N ASP A 373 3.74 -0.51 6.66
CA ASP A 373 3.22 -0.96 5.37
C ASP A 373 1.70 -1.18 5.39
N LEU A 374 1.20 -1.76 6.49
CA LEU A 374 -0.22 -1.99 6.73
C LEU A 374 -0.94 -0.73 7.24
N LYS A 375 -0.24 0.39 7.47
CA LYS A 375 -0.81 1.64 8.00
C LYS A 375 -1.54 1.46 9.33
N LEU A 376 -1.02 0.59 10.19
CA LEU A 376 -1.59 0.30 11.51
C LEU A 376 -1.05 1.28 12.54
N CYS A 377 -1.84 2.29 12.91
CA CYS A 377 -1.42 3.32 13.87
C CYS A 377 -0.94 2.71 15.20
N THR A 378 -1.54 1.62 15.66
CA THR A 378 -1.14 0.90 16.87
C THR A 378 0.19 0.14 16.74
N PHE A 379 0.68 -0.06 15.53
CA PHE A 379 1.98 -0.71 15.26
C PHE A 379 3.04 0.29 14.81
N ILE A 380 2.66 1.55 14.61
CA ILE A 380 3.56 2.68 14.30
C ILE A 380 3.85 3.45 15.59
N ASN A 381 2.82 3.74 16.40
CA ASN A 381 2.99 4.45 17.66
C ASN A 381 3.71 3.56 18.69
N SER A 382 4.88 4.01 19.14
CA SER A 382 5.69 3.29 20.13
C SER A 382 5.04 3.11 21.52
N GLU A 383 4.05 3.94 21.87
CA GLU A 383 3.28 3.84 23.12
C GLU A 383 1.78 4.03 22.87
N LEU A 384 0.98 3.25 23.61
CA LEU A 384 -0.49 3.25 23.47
C LEU A 384 -1.15 3.09 24.83
N LYS A 385 -2.32 3.71 24.99
CA LYS A 385 -3.18 3.40 26.13
C LYS A 385 -3.84 2.04 25.91
N ILE A 386 -3.79 1.17 26.91
CA ILE A 386 -4.50 -0.11 26.88
C ILE A 386 -6.00 0.11 27.11
N THR A 387 -6.81 -0.56 26.31
CA THR A 387 -8.27 -0.62 26.39
C THR A 387 -8.74 -2.07 26.24
N ASP A 388 -10.04 -2.32 26.37
CA ASP A 388 -10.60 -3.66 26.12
C ASP A 388 -10.41 -4.07 24.65
N GLU A 389 -10.47 -3.12 23.71
CA GLU A 389 -10.32 -3.34 22.27
C GLU A 389 -8.85 -3.40 21.81
N VAL A 390 -7.94 -2.76 22.55
CA VAL A 390 -6.50 -2.71 22.24
C VAL A 390 -5.70 -3.03 23.50
N ASN A 391 -5.30 -4.29 23.63
CA ASN A 391 -4.53 -4.78 24.77
C ASN A 391 -3.35 -5.67 24.33
N GLY A 392 -2.44 -5.97 25.25
CA GLY A 392 -1.23 -6.72 24.96
C GLY A 392 -1.45 -8.09 24.31
N SER A 393 -2.56 -8.78 24.61
CA SER A 393 -2.90 -10.06 23.98
C SER A 393 -3.36 -9.89 22.53
N ILE A 394 -4.19 -8.88 22.24
CA ILE A 394 -4.60 -8.53 20.87
C ILE A 394 -3.40 -8.06 20.05
N LEU A 395 -2.57 -7.17 20.61
CA LEU A 395 -1.36 -6.68 19.97
C LEU A 395 -0.37 -7.82 19.67
N SER A 396 -0.17 -8.74 20.61
CA SER A 396 0.68 -9.92 20.39
C SER A 396 0.09 -10.89 19.37
N THR A 397 -1.25 -10.99 19.29
CA THR A 397 -1.95 -11.81 18.30
C THR A 397 -1.70 -11.29 16.89
N ILE A 398 -1.85 -9.99 16.69
CA ILE A 398 -1.56 -9.35 15.40
C ILE A 398 -0.05 -9.45 15.10
N ALA A 399 0.83 -9.08 16.04
CA ALA A 399 2.28 -9.10 15.85
C ALA A 399 2.79 -10.48 15.39
N CYS A 400 2.39 -11.56 16.08
CA CYS A 400 2.76 -12.92 15.68
C CYS A 400 1.98 -13.43 14.46
N GLY A 401 0.79 -12.88 14.19
CA GLY A 401 -0.10 -13.33 13.13
C GLY A 401 0.23 -12.77 11.74
N ILE A 402 0.73 -11.53 11.66
CA ILE A 402 1.13 -10.87 10.41
C ILE A 402 2.47 -11.36 9.88
N LEU A 403 3.31 -11.92 10.76
CA LEU A 403 4.59 -12.49 10.39
C LEU A 403 4.39 -13.83 9.66
N SER A 404 5.29 -14.10 8.71
CA SER A 404 5.36 -15.39 8.02
C SER A 404 5.95 -16.50 8.89
N GLU A 405 6.63 -16.13 9.98
CA GLU A 405 7.23 -17.06 10.95
C GLU A 405 6.19 -17.84 11.76
N ASN A 406 6.58 -19.04 12.17
CA ASN A 406 5.78 -19.89 13.04
C ASN A 406 6.03 -19.50 14.51
N LEU A 407 5.10 -18.73 15.08
CA LEU A 407 5.25 -18.13 16.40
C LEU A 407 4.06 -18.44 17.30
N ALA A 408 4.33 -18.74 18.57
CA ALA A 408 3.37 -18.54 19.65
C ALA A 408 3.84 -17.35 20.49
N PHE A 409 3.03 -16.90 21.44
CA PHE A 409 3.41 -15.84 22.38
C PHE A 409 2.88 -16.15 23.77
N ASP A 410 3.58 -15.62 24.77
CA ASP A 410 3.19 -15.70 26.17
C ASP A 410 3.62 -14.42 26.91
N LYS A 411 3.37 -14.36 28.22
CA LYS A 411 3.66 -13.20 29.04
C LYS A 411 4.12 -13.60 30.45
N ILE A 412 4.96 -12.76 31.03
CA ILE A 412 5.40 -12.90 32.42
C ILE A 412 5.18 -11.60 33.19
N ALA A 413 4.65 -11.72 34.41
CA ALA A 413 4.51 -10.60 35.33
C ALA A 413 5.89 -10.22 35.90
N TYR A 414 6.21 -8.93 35.85
CA TYR A 414 7.41 -8.37 36.45
C TYR A 414 7.03 -7.62 37.74
N THR A 415 7.31 -8.26 38.87
CA THR A 415 6.69 -8.00 40.17
C THR A 415 7.18 -6.74 40.89
N GLU A 416 8.34 -6.18 40.55
CA GLU A 416 8.87 -4.99 41.25
C GLU A 416 8.26 -3.66 40.80
N ALA A 417 7.65 -3.61 39.60
CA ALA A 417 7.06 -2.38 39.03
C ALA A 417 5.59 -2.53 38.57
N GLY A 418 4.96 -3.69 38.80
CA GLY A 418 3.57 -3.93 38.40
C GLY A 418 3.35 -4.03 36.88
N GLY A 419 4.39 -4.41 36.13
CA GLY A 419 4.36 -4.54 34.68
C GLY A 419 4.24 -5.97 34.18
N VAL A 420 3.90 -6.15 32.90
CA VAL A 420 3.86 -7.45 32.22
C VAL A 420 4.71 -7.37 30.96
N VAL A 421 5.63 -8.32 30.78
CA VAL A 421 6.42 -8.46 29.55
C VAL A 421 5.76 -9.51 28.67
N PHE A 422 5.53 -9.18 27.40
CA PHE A 422 5.01 -10.07 26.38
C PHE A 422 6.14 -10.47 25.43
N TYR A 423 6.20 -11.74 25.08
CA TYR A 423 7.25 -12.29 24.23
C TYR A 423 6.71 -13.34 23.28
N ALA A 424 7.26 -13.37 22.06
CA ALA A 424 7.05 -14.43 21.10
C ALA A 424 8.01 -15.59 21.41
N VAL A 425 7.59 -16.82 21.14
CA VAL A 425 8.38 -18.05 21.34
C VAL A 425 8.66 -18.67 19.97
N LYS A 426 9.96 -18.88 19.70
CA LYS A 426 10.48 -19.41 18.43
C LYS A 426 10.82 -20.90 18.55
N ASP A 427 11.05 -21.52 17.40
CA ASP A 427 11.53 -22.91 17.27
C ASP A 427 10.67 -23.97 17.97
N LEU A 428 9.37 -23.68 18.10
CA LEU A 428 8.42 -24.63 18.65
C LEU A 428 8.21 -25.82 17.68
N PRO A 429 7.89 -27.02 18.20
CA PRO A 429 7.59 -28.18 17.38
C PRO A 429 6.44 -27.92 16.40
N ASN A 430 6.55 -28.41 15.15
CA ASN A 430 5.56 -28.23 14.08
C ASN A 430 4.11 -28.58 14.47
N LYS A 431 3.91 -29.50 15.43
CA LYS A 431 2.58 -29.83 15.96
C LYS A 431 1.83 -28.63 16.57
N VAL A 432 2.55 -27.60 17.04
CA VAL A 432 1.97 -26.35 17.55
C VAL A 432 1.27 -25.58 16.42
N PHE A 433 1.86 -25.60 15.23
CA PHE A 433 1.43 -24.84 14.07
C PHE A 433 0.49 -25.61 13.14
N SER A 434 -0.01 -26.76 13.60
CA SER A 434 -1.07 -27.50 12.89
C SER A 434 -2.37 -26.69 12.97
N SER A 435 -2.65 -25.90 11.93
CA SER A 435 -3.80 -25.00 11.86
C SER A 435 -5.11 -25.68 11.45
N SER A 436 -5.07 -26.95 11.05
CA SER A 436 -6.25 -27.68 10.59
C SER A 436 -7.10 -28.16 11.75
N VAL A 437 -8.36 -27.73 11.76
CA VAL A 437 -9.43 -28.07 12.70
C VAL A 437 -10.63 -28.64 11.95
N ASP A 438 -11.38 -29.51 12.62
CA ASP A 438 -12.64 -30.03 12.10
C ASP A 438 -13.75 -28.95 12.11
N ALA A 439 -14.87 -29.26 11.46
CA ALA A 439 -15.99 -28.33 11.32
C ALA A 439 -16.60 -27.89 12.66
N GLY A 440 -16.63 -28.77 13.66
CA GLY A 440 -17.16 -28.45 14.98
C GLY A 440 -16.28 -27.45 15.71
N VAL A 441 -14.97 -27.72 15.77
CA VAL A 441 -13.99 -26.81 16.38
C VAL A 441 -13.93 -25.48 15.63
N PHE A 442 -14.01 -25.49 14.30
CA PHE A 442 -14.08 -24.26 13.50
C PHE A 442 -15.30 -23.40 13.88
N MET A 443 -16.48 -24.02 13.99
CA MET A 443 -17.72 -23.35 14.35
C MET A 443 -17.64 -22.76 15.76
N ASP A 444 -17.15 -23.53 16.74
CA ASP A 444 -17.02 -23.09 18.12
C ASP A 444 -16.06 -21.90 18.26
N ILE A 445 -14.88 -21.97 17.62
CA ILE A 445 -13.93 -20.85 17.60
C ILE A 445 -14.57 -19.62 16.97
N THR A 446 -15.29 -19.82 15.86
CA THR A 446 -15.93 -18.72 15.13
C THR A 446 -16.96 -17.99 15.97
N LEU A 447 -17.89 -18.73 16.58
CA LEU A 447 -18.95 -18.15 17.41
C LEU A 447 -18.37 -17.48 18.66
N ASN A 448 -17.36 -18.08 19.29
CA ASN A 448 -16.71 -17.49 20.46
C ASN A 448 -15.97 -16.19 20.12
N CYS A 449 -15.19 -16.17 19.03
CA CYS A 449 -14.43 -14.99 18.64
C CYS A 449 -15.34 -13.82 18.28
N ILE A 450 -16.40 -14.07 17.50
CA ILE A 450 -17.36 -13.03 17.10
C ILE A 450 -18.11 -12.45 18.31
N ASN A 451 -18.38 -13.25 19.35
CA ASN A 451 -19.03 -12.77 20.56
C ASN A 451 -18.10 -11.95 21.47
N LEU A 452 -16.79 -12.25 21.47
CA LEU A 452 -15.82 -11.66 22.38
C LEU A 452 -15.13 -10.41 21.81
N TYR A 453 -14.99 -10.34 20.49
CA TYR A 453 -14.17 -9.32 19.83
C TYR A 453 -14.96 -8.54 18.80
N ASN A 454 -14.62 -7.26 18.64
CA ASN A 454 -15.09 -6.45 17.53
C ASN A 454 -14.34 -6.88 16.25
N LEU A 455 -15.01 -7.66 15.39
CA LEU A 455 -14.42 -8.24 14.19
C LEU A 455 -15.18 -7.83 12.93
N ASN A 456 -14.47 -7.88 11.80
CA ASN A 456 -15.09 -8.00 10.50
C ASN A 456 -15.44 -9.48 10.26
N HIS A 457 -16.70 -9.86 10.45
CA HIS A 457 -17.11 -11.27 10.49
C HIS A 457 -16.78 -12.00 9.17
N LYS A 458 -17.06 -11.35 8.03
CA LYS A 458 -16.73 -11.90 6.72
C LYS A 458 -15.24 -12.18 6.61
N LEU A 459 -14.43 -11.18 6.92
CA LEU A 459 -12.99 -11.26 6.76
C LEU A 459 -12.36 -12.31 7.69
N PHE A 460 -12.80 -12.33 8.95
CA PHE A 460 -12.40 -13.35 9.93
C PHE A 460 -12.71 -14.76 9.45
N ILE A 461 -13.95 -15.02 9.00
CA ILE A 461 -14.38 -16.35 8.58
C ILE A 461 -13.63 -16.79 7.31
N GLU A 462 -13.53 -15.93 6.29
CA GLU A 462 -12.83 -16.28 5.06
C GLU A 462 -11.34 -16.54 5.28
N SER A 463 -10.68 -15.71 6.10
CA SER A 463 -9.28 -15.89 6.44
C SER A 463 -9.06 -17.15 7.26
N PHE A 464 -9.94 -17.44 8.22
CA PHE A 464 -9.84 -18.66 9.01
C PHE A 464 -10.07 -19.92 8.15
N LEU A 465 -11.04 -19.91 7.22
CA LEU A 465 -11.24 -21.01 6.26
C LEU A 465 -10.00 -21.24 5.38
N LYS A 466 -9.39 -20.17 4.87
CA LYS A 466 -8.15 -20.24 4.08
C LYS A 466 -7.00 -20.85 4.89
N GLN A 467 -6.82 -20.40 6.13
CA GLN A 467 -5.80 -20.91 7.05
C GLN A 467 -6.03 -22.38 7.43
N ASN A 468 -7.31 -22.78 7.53
CA ASN A 468 -7.72 -24.16 7.75
C ASN A 468 -7.57 -25.05 6.50
N LYS A 469 -7.25 -24.44 5.34
CA LYS A 469 -7.21 -25.09 4.01
C LYS A 469 -8.56 -25.69 3.60
N THR A 470 -9.65 -25.12 4.11
CA THR A 470 -11.03 -25.51 3.77
C THR A 470 -11.46 -24.88 2.45
N LYS A 471 -11.96 -25.70 1.52
CA LYS A 471 -12.53 -25.19 0.27
C LYS A 471 -13.90 -24.57 0.56
N TYR A 472 -14.17 -23.40 0.00
CA TYR A 472 -15.47 -22.77 0.16
C TYR A 472 -15.90 -22.00 -1.08
N LYS A 473 -17.20 -21.71 -1.17
CA LYS A 473 -17.81 -20.88 -2.22
C LYS A 473 -18.92 -20.01 -1.65
N TRP A 474 -19.13 -18.85 -2.26
CA TRP A 474 -20.28 -18.00 -1.97
C TRP A 474 -21.51 -18.44 -2.78
N GLN A 475 -22.69 -18.38 -2.15
CA GLN A 475 -24.00 -18.56 -2.76
C GLN A 475 -24.94 -17.47 -2.24
N GLY A 476 -25.01 -16.34 -2.94
CA GLY A 476 -25.68 -15.16 -2.40
C GLY A 476 -24.93 -14.61 -1.19
N ASP A 477 -25.63 -14.41 -0.08
CA ASP A 477 -25.07 -13.94 1.20
C ASP A 477 -24.68 -15.11 2.13
N THR A 478 -24.37 -16.28 1.56
CA THR A 478 -24.00 -17.51 2.29
C THR A 478 -22.65 -18.03 1.83
N ILE A 479 -21.79 -18.47 2.75
CA ILE A 479 -20.62 -19.32 2.46
C ILE A 479 -21.00 -20.79 2.66
N ILE A 480 -20.64 -21.62 1.68
CA ILE A 480 -20.68 -23.09 1.77
C ILE A 480 -19.24 -23.60 1.88
N ALA A 481 -18.87 -24.19 3.02
CA ALA A 481 -17.52 -24.63 3.35
C ALA A 481 -17.44 -26.16 3.52
N ASP A 482 -16.57 -26.80 2.74
CA ASP A 482 -16.40 -28.25 2.65
C ASP A 482 -15.22 -28.71 3.52
N PHE A 483 -15.54 -29.35 4.66
CA PHE A 483 -14.57 -29.95 5.58
C PHE A 483 -14.33 -31.45 5.27
N GLY A 484 -14.69 -31.89 4.06
CA GLY A 484 -14.48 -33.25 3.57
C GLY A 484 -15.26 -34.27 4.40
N LYS A 485 -14.53 -35.16 5.08
CA LYS A 485 -15.13 -36.21 5.92
C LYS A 485 -15.88 -35.65 7.13
N ASP A 486 -15.55 -34.42 7.54
CA ASP A 486 -16.11 -33.77 8.73
C ASP A 486 -17.37 -32.95 8.39
N GLY A 487 -17.89 -33.05 7.17
CA GLY A 487 -19.16 -32.44 6.78
C GLY A 487 -19.04 -31.10 6.04
N GLU A 488 -20.19 -30.46 5.83
CA GLU A 488 -20.27 -29.14 5.21
C GLU A 488 -20.87 -28.12 6.20
N LEU A 489 -20.27 -26.93 6.28
CA LEU A 489 -20.83 -25.79 7.00
C LEU A 489 -21.51 -24.83 6.02
N LYS A 490 -22.75 -24.47 6.33
CA LYS A 490 -23.48 -23.36 5.72
C LYS A 490 -23.44 -22.17 6.66
N ILE A 491 -22.75 -21.12 6.26
CA ILE A 491 -22.51 -19.91 7.05
C ILE A 491 -23.30 -18.78 6.40
N ASP A 492 -24.40 -18.38 7.03
CA ASP A 492 -25.32 -17.37 6.51
C ASP A 492 -24.96 -15.99 7.08
N PHE A 493 -24.93 -14.97 6.23
CA PHE A 493 -24.70 -13.58 6.61
C PHE A 493 -25.97 -12.75 6.41
N GLU A 494 -26.09 -11.68 7.18
CA GLU A 494 -27.04 -10.60 6.92
C GLU A 494 -26.30 -9.28 6.69
N LYS A 495 -26.94 -8.39 5.92
CA LYS A 495 -26.41 -7.05 5.64
C LYS A 495 -26.91 -6.09 6.70
N VAL A 496 -25.97 -5.55 7.48
CA VAL A 496 -26.21 -4.48 8.44
C VAL A 496 -25.41 -3.28 7.98
N GLU A 497 -26.11 -2.25 7.51
CA GLU A 497 -25.49 -1.11 6.82
C GLU A 497 -24.63 -1.61 5.64
N ASP A 498 -23.34 -1.24 5.62
CA ASP A 498 -22.37 -1.64 4.60
C ASP A 498 -21.56 -2.89 5.00
N LYS A 499 -21.94 -3.61 6.07
CA LYS A 499 -21.22 -4.77 6.61
C LYS A 499 -22.01 -6.08 6.47
N LEU A 500 -21.28 -7.16 6.25
CA LEU A 500 -21.81 -8.52 6.35
C LEU A 500 -21.53 -9.08 7.74
N VAL A 501 -22.60 -9.32 8.48
CA VAL A 501 -22.56 -9.84 9.85
C VAL A 501 -23.04 -11.29 9.83
N LEU A 502 -22.30 -12.16 10.50
CA LEU A 502 -22.71 -13.55 10.72
C LEU A 502 -24.12 -13.61 11.33
N LYS A 503 -25.04 -14.29 10.65
CA LYS A 503 -26.40 -14.53 11.12
C LYS A 503 -26.51 -15.89 11.82
N GLU A 504 -26.06 -16.95 11.15
CA GLU A 504 -26.11 -18.31 11.69
C GLU A 504 -25.10 -19.23 10.98
N ILE A 505 -24.70 -20.31 11.66
CA ILE A 505 -23.89 -21.40 11.11
C ILE A 505 -24.69 -22.69 11.27
N ASN A 506 -24.91 -23.38 10.16
CA ASN A 506 -25.65 -24.64 10.12
C ASN A 506 -24.72 -25.77 9.63
N PHE A 507 -24.72 -26.89 10.36
CA PHE A 507 -23.92 -28.07 10.03
C PHE A 507 -24.77 -29.07 9.23
N ASN A 508 -24.30 -29.42 8.03
CA ASN A 508 -24.90 -30.47 7.21
C ASN A 508 -23.98 -31.71 7.26
N GLU A 509 -24.45 -32.75 7.94
CA GLU A 509 -23.79 -34.06 7.88
C GLU A 509 -23.82 -34.60 6.44
N VAL A 510 -22.65 -34.97 5.93
CA VAL A 510 -22.57 -35.75 4.68
C VAL A 510 -23.13 -37.13 4.97
N LYS A 511 -24.28 -37.46 4.36
CA LYS A 511 -24.92 -38.77 4.45
C LYS A 511 -24.11 -39.88 3.81
#